data_AF-A0AA49K0L4-F1
#
_entry.id   AF-A0AA49K0L4-F1
#
_cell.length_a   1.000
_cell.length_b   1.000
_cell.length_c   1.000
_cell.angle_alpha   90.00
_cell.angle_beta   90.00
_cell.angle_gamma   90.00
#
_symmetry.space_group_name_H-M   'P 1'
#
loop_
_entity.id
_entity.type
_entity.pdbx_description
1 polymer ?
#
loop_
_entity_poly.entity_id
_entity_poly.type
_entity_poly.pdbx_seq_one_letter_code
_entity_poly.pdbx_strand_id
1 'polypeptide(L)'
;MQARRGASTLGCLFSIFLVIAIAYFGINAGRPFWHNYKFQDRMTQEARFAANRSNETIKARLRTYADSLGLPETAQKVHVRRRAGTIEIWADYYVNIEFPLFVREQHFQPRAVGTY
;
A
#
# COMPACT_ATOMS: atom_id res chain seq x y z
N MET A 1 -33.30 9.85 -47.18
CA MET A 1 -33.17 8.60 -46.39
C MET A 1 -32.08 8.81 -45.34
N GLN A 2 -32.45 8.95 -44.07
CA GLN A 2 -31.49 9.15 -42.98
C GLN A 2 -30.89 7.81 -42.57
N ALA A 3 -29.60 7.60 -42.90
CA ALA A 3 -28.81 6.51 -42.36
C ALA A 3 -28.71 6.68 -40.84
N ARG A 4 -29.53 5.94 -40.10
CA ARG A 4 -29.45 5.88 -38.63
C ARG A 4 -28.09 5.30 -38.29
N ARG A 5 -27.21 6.15 -37.76
CA ARG A 5 -25.90 5.82 -37.22
C ARG A 5 -26.07 4.79 -36.08
N GLY A 6 -25.96 3.51 -36.41
CA GLY A 6 -25.74 2.42 -35.44
C GLY A 6 -24.33 2.45 -34.80
N ALA A 7 -23.54 3.49 -35.08
CA ALA A 7 -22.15 3.62 -34.66
C ALA A 7 -21.97 4.24 -33.26
N SER A 8 -23.02 4.76 -32.60
CA SER A 8 -22.87 5.46 -31.32
C SER A 8 -23.07 4.58 -30.08
N THR A 9 -23.90 3.54 -30.13
CA THR A 9 -24.16 2.68 -28.96
C THR A 9 -23.07 1.64 -28.73
N LEU A 10 -22.52 1.01 -29.78
CA LEU A 10 -21.49 -0.03 -29.62
C LEU A 10 -20.16 0.56 -29.11
N GLY A 11 -19.74 1.70 -29.64
CA GLY A 11 -18.54 2.42 -29.18
C GLY A 11 -18.69 2.97 -27.77
N CYS A 12 -19.86 3.51 -27.42
CA CYS A 12 -20.17 3.97 -26.06
C CYS A 12 -20.14 2.79 -25.06
N LEU A 13 -20.78 1.66 -25.40
CA LEU A 13 -20.77 0.48 -24.55
C LEU A 13 -19.34 -0.06 -24.33
N PHE A 14 -18.54 -0.14 -25.40
CA PHE A 14 -17.14 -0.56 -25.30
C PHE A 14 -16.31 0.40 -24.44
N SER A 15 -16.50 1.71 -24.58
CA SER A 15 -15.81 2.69 -23.72
C SER A 15 -16.19 2.57 -22.25
N ILE A 16 -17.48 2.35 -21.95
CA ILE A 16 -17.95 2.14 -20.57
C ILE A 16 -17.35 0.86 -20.01
N PHE A 17 -17.35 -0.23 -20.79
CA PHE A 17 -16.72 -1.49 -20.40
C PHE A 17 -15.23 -1.31 -20.09
N LEU A 18 -14.50 -0.59 -20.96
CA LEU A 18 -13.08 -0.31 -20.76
C LEU A 18 -12.84 0.51 -19.48
N VAL A 19 -13.65 1.53 -19.22
CA VAL A 19 -13.56 2.34 -18.00
C VAL A 19 -13.83 1.50 -16.74
N ILE A 20 -14.87 0.66 -16.77
CA ILE A 20 -15.19 -0.26 -15.66
C ILE A 20 -14.03 -1.23 -15.42
N ALA A 21 -13.48 -1.81 -16.49
CA ALA A 21 -12.33 -2.69 -16.39
C ALA A 21 -11.14 -1.98 -15.72
N ILE A 22 -10.74 -0.81 -16.24
CA ILE A 22 -9.64 -0.02 -15.67
C ILE A 22 -9.90 0.33 -14.19
N ALA A 23 -11.11 0.75 -13.84
CA ALA A 23 -11.47 1.06 -12.46
C ALA A 23 -11.36 -0.17 -11.55
N TYR A 24 -11.89 -1.31 -12.00
CA TYR A 24 -11.85 -2.56 -11.23
C TYR A 24 -10.42 -3.06 -11.02
N PHE A 25 -9.62 -3.14 -12.09
CA PHE A 25 -8.23 -3.56 -12.02
C PHE A 25 -7.37 -2.53 -11.24
N GLY A 26 -7.62 -1.23 -11.44
CA GLY A 26 -6.90 -0.15 -10.80
C GLY A 26 -7.13 -0.09 -9.29
N ILE A 27 -8.36 -0.32 -8.81
CA ILE A 27 -8.65 -0.33 -7.36
C ILE A 27 -8.00 -1.55 -6.68
N ASN A 28 -8.10 -2.74 -7.27
CA ASN A 28 -7.52 -3.96 -6.71
C ASN A 28 -5.99 -3.93 -6.72
N ALA A 29 -5.39 -3.46 -7.81
CA ALA A 29 -3.94 -3.28 -7.88
C ALA A 29 -3.47 -2.14 -6.98
N GLY A 30 -4.17 -1.00 -6.97
CA GLY A 30 -3.70 0.22 -6.31
C GLY A 30 -3.80 0.20 -4.79
N ARG A 31 -4.81 -0.48 -4.21
CA ARG A 31 -5.03 -0.48 -2.75
C ARG A 31 -3.83 -1.02 -1.95
N PRO A 32 -3.21 -2.17 -2.29
CA PRO A 32 -2.01 -2.66 -1.62
C PRO A 32 -0.83 -1.67 -1.65
N PHE A 33 -0.57 -1.06 -2.82
CA PHE A 33 0.48 -0.05 -2.95
C PHE A 33 0.20 1.19 -2.11
N TRP A 34 -1.05 1.64 -2.07
CA TRP A 34 -1.47 2.77 -1.25
C TRP A 34 -1.34 2.49 0.25
N HIS A 35 -1.69 1.28 0.70
CA HIS A 35 -1.52 0.87 2.09
C HIS A 35 -0.04 0.78 2.47
N ASN A 36 0.80 0.20 1.60
CA ASN A 36 2.25 0.19 1.79
C ASN A 36 2.82 1.61 1.88
N TYR A 37 2.40 2.52 0.99
CA TYR A 37 2.83 3.92 1.03
C TYR A 37 2.47 4.61 2.35
N LYS A 38 1.22 4.46 2.81
CA LYS A 38 0.77 4.98 4.12
C LYS A 38 1.59 4.40 5.27
N PHE A 39 1.89 3.11 5.23
CA PHE A 39 2.67 2.46 6.27
C PHE A 39 4.11 3.00 6.32
N GLN A 40 4.75 3.18 5.16
CA GLN A 40 6.08 3.77 5.05
C GLN A 40 6.10 5.23 5.51
N ASP A 41 5.10 6.03 5.16
CA ASP A 41 4.97 7.40 5.64
C ASP A 41 4.85 7.43 7.17
N ARG A 42 4.02 6.53 7.75
CA ARG A 42 3.90 6.42 9.20
C ARG A 42 5.22 6.03 9.87
N MET A 43 5.99 5.11 9.29
CA MET A 43 7.34 4.79 9.79
C MET A 43 8.26 6.01 9.77
N THR A 44 8.19 6.81 8.69
CA THR A 44 8.98 8.04 8.56
C THR A 44 8.62 9.05 9.64
N GLN A 45 7.32 9.20 9.96
CA GLN A 45 6.88 10.05 11.06
C GLN A 45 7.41 9.56 12.41
N GLU A 46 7.32 8.26 12.70
CA GLU A 46 7.85 7.69 13.94
C GLU A 46 9.38 7.84 14.04
N ALA A 47 10.10 7.71 12.92
CA ALA A 47 11.54 7.93 12.85
C ALA A 47 11.94 9.38 13.19
N ARG A 48 11.16 10.37 12.75
CA ARG A 48 11.39 11.80 13.07
C ARG A 48 11.21 12.13 14.55
N PHE A 49 10.30 11.43 15.23
CA PHE A 49 10.04 11.63 16.66
C PHE A 49 10.76 10.60 17.55
N ALA A 50 11.78 9.92 17.01
CA ALA A 50 12.46 8.83 17.69
C ALA A 50 13.27 9.27 18.92
N ALA A 51 13.70 10.54 18.99
CA ALA A 51 14.38 11.09 20.17
C ALA A 51 13.50 11.01 21.43
N ASN A 52 12.20 11.22 21.28
CA ASN A 52 11.24 11.34 22.39
C ASN A 52 10.43 10.07 22.65
N ARG A 53 10.70 8.97 21.93
CA ARG A 53 9.92 7.72 22.02
C ARG A 53 10.85 6.52 22.21
N SER A 54 10.41 5.50 22.93
CA SER A 54 11.15 4.24 23.02
C SER A 54 10.93 3.38 21.76
N ASN A 55 11.80 2.39 21.54
CA ASN A 55 11.68 1.47 20.42
C ASN A 55 10.40 0.63 20.51
N GLU A 56 10.01 0.29 21.74
CA GLU A 56 8.85 -0.53 22.08
C GLU A 56 7.56 0.21 21.74
N THR A 57 7.49 1.50 22.10
CA THR A 57 6.35 2.37 21.74
C THR A 57 6.23 2.52 20.22
N ILE A 58 7.35 2.73 19.52
CA ILE A 58 7.36 2.83 18.04
C ILE A 58 6.84 1.54 17.41
N LYS A 59 7.35 0.37 17.85
CA LYS A 59 6.90 -0.94 17.36
C LYS A 59 5.42 -1.16 17.63
N ALA A 60 4.93 -0.90 18.84
CA ALA A 60 3.52 -1.08 19.19
C ALA A 60 2.58 -0.22 18.33
N ARG A 61 2.94 1.04 18.11
CA ARG A 61 2.17 1.96 17.25
C ARG A 61 2.15 1.52 15.80
N LEU A 62 3.30 1.09 15.26
CA LEU A 62 3.39 0.61 13.88
C LEU A 62 2.62 -0.69 13.68
N ARG A 63 2.61 -1.61 14.67
CA ARG A 63 1.76 -2.81 14.64
C ARG A 63 0.28 -2.48 14.58
N THR A 64 -0.16 -1.60 15.49
CA THR A 64 -1.56 -1.16 15.54
C THR A 64 -1.98 -0.47 14.23
N TYR A 65 -1.07 0.28 13.60
CA TYR A 65 -1.33 0.93 12.33
C TYR A 65 -1.33 -0.04 11.14
N ALA A 66 -0.45 -1.05 11.14
CA ALA A 66 -0.47 -2.10 10.14
C ALA A 66 -1.79 -2.88 10.20
N ASP A 67 -2.26 -3.18 11.40
CA ASP A 67 -3.55 -3.83 11.65
C ASP A 67 -4.73 -2.98 11.16
N SER A 68 -4.73 -1.68 11.42
CA SER A 68 -5.80 -0.78 10.94
C SER A 68 -5.84 -0.61 9.42
N LEU A 69 -4.71 -0.81 8.74
CA LEU A 69 -4.62 -0.87 7.28
C LEU A 69 -5.03 -2.24 6.70
N GLY A 70 -5.29 -3.24 7.56
CA GLY A 70 -5.56 -4.62 7.13
C GLY A 70 -4.35 -5.27 6.45
N LEU A 71 -3.13 -4.88 6.83
CA LEU A 71 -1.92 -5.51 6.33
C LEU A 71 -1.75 -6.91 6.95
N PRO A 72 -1.04 -7.83 6.26
CA PRO A 72 -0.80 -9.16 6.78
C PRO A 72 -0.03 -9.12 8.11
N GLU A 73 -0.18 -10.17 8.92
CA GLU A 73 0.48 -10.27 10.24
C GLU A 73 2.01 -10.15 10.14
N THR A 74 2.61 -10.58 9.03
CA THR A 74 4.04 -10.40 8.75
C THR A 74 4.45 -8.93 8.71
N ALA A 75 3.58 -8.01 8.27
CA ALA A 75 3.84 -6.57 8.27
C ALA A 75 3.95 -5.99 9.70
N GLN A 76 3.35 -6.68 10.70
CA GLN A 76 3.44 -6.31 12.11
C GLN A 76 4.81 -6.66 12.72
N LYS A 77 5.63 -7.46 12.03
CA LYS A 77 7.01 -7.77 12.43
C LYS A 77 7.93 -6.60 12.08
N VAL A 78 7.73 -5.48 12.77
CA VAL A 78 8.51 -4.26 12.57
C VAL A 78 9.86 -4.39 13.29
N HIS A 79 10.92 -4.11 12.55
CA HIS A 79 12.28 -4.01 13.05
C HIS A 79 12.66 -2.55 13.25
N VAL A 80 13.34 -2.28 14.36
CA VAL A 80 13.82 -0.95 14.72
C VAL A 80 15.26 -1.08 15.17
N ARG A 81 16.15 -0.28 14.59
CA ARG A 81 17.57 -0.23 14.91
C ARG A 81 18.00 1.22 15.12
N ARG A 82 18.73 1.47 16.21
CA ARG A 82 19.35 2.77 16.50
C ARG A 82 20.85 2.65 16.37
N ARG A 83 21.50 3.59 15.68
CA ARG A 83 22.95 3.71 15.56
C ARG A 83 23.34 5.18 15.49
N ALA A 84 24.22 5.63 16.40
CA ALA A 84 24.89 6.93 16.34
C ALA A 84 23.98 8.12 15.93
N GLY A 85 22.87 8.34 16.65
CA GLY A 85 21.92 9.43 16.35
C GLY A 85 21.02 9.19 15.14
N THR A 86 21.05 8.00 14.54
CA THR A 86 20.19 7.58 13.43
C THR A 86 19.30 6.44 13.87
N ILE A 87 18.02 6.49 13.49
CA ILE A 87 17.07 5.39 13.63
C ILE A 87 16.71 4.85 12.25
N GLU A 88 16.60 3.54 12.18
CA GLU A 88 16.18 2.81 11.00
C GLU A 88 15.01 1.90 11.40
N ILE A 89 13.93 2.00 10.63
CA ILE A 89 12.70 1.26 10.84
C ILE A 89 12.36 0.55 9.52
N TRP A 90 12.09 -0.74 9.58
CA TRP A 90 11.69 -1.51 8.40
C TRP A 90 10.76 -2.66 8.76
N ALA A 91 10.01 -3.12 7.77
CA ALA A 91 9.22 -4.35 7.84
C ALA A 91 9.37 -5.13 6.54
N ASP A 92 9.11 -6.43 6.60
CA ASP A 92 9.17 -7.33 5.45
C ASP A 92 7.91 -8.20 5.43
N TYR A 93 7.16 -8.13 4.33
CA TYR A 93 5.93 -8.90 4.20
C TYR A 93 5.52 -9.15 2.75
N TYR A 94 4.72 -10.19 2.57
CA TYR A 94 4.13 -10.58 1.29
C TYR A 94 2.64 -10.26 1.31
N VAL A 95 2.14 -9.68 0.22
CA VAL A 95 0.71 -9.43 0.01
C VAL A 95 0.26 -10.21 -1.21
N ASN A 96 -0.83 -10.95 -1.06
CA ASN A 96 -1.49 -11.62 -2.17
C ASN A 96 -2.40 -10.62 -2.85
N ILE A 97 -2.01 -10.20 -4.05
CA ILE A 97 -2.85 -9.35 -4.91
C ILE A 97 -3.69 -10.30 -5.75
N GLU A 98 -4.95 -10.42 -5.36
CA GLU A 98 -5.95 -11.19 -6.09
C GLU A 98 -6.45 -10.37 -7.29
N PHE A 99 -6.04 -10.76 -8.49
CA PHE A 99 -6.66 -10.29 -9.72
C PHE A 99 -7.75 -11.27 -10.13
N PRO A 100 -8.79 -10.82 -10.86
CA PRO A 100 -9.86 -11.69 -11.36
C PRO A 100 -9.41 -12.97 -12.08
N LEU A 101 -8.23 -12.93 -12.71
CA LEU A 101 -7.72 -14.01 -13.54
C LEU A 101 -6.57 -14.78 -12.89
N PHE A 102 -5.90 -14.22 -11.89
CA PHE A 102 -4.72 -14.82 -11.27
C PHE A 102 -4.38 -14.15 -9.94
N VAL A 103 -3.71 -14.87 -9.05
CA VAL A 103 -3.14 -14.30 -7.81
C VAL A 103 -1.65 -14.02 -8.03
N ARG A 104 -1.17 -12.86 -7.58
CA ARG A 104 0.27 -12.55 -7.51
C ARG A 104 0.67 -12.28 -6.08
N GLU A 105 1.74 -12.94 -5.64
CA GLU A 105 2.42 -12.59 -4.41
C GLU A 105 3.33 -11.39 -4.69
N GLN A 106 3.10 -10.29 -3.99
CA GLN A 106 3.95 -9.11 -4.05
C GLN A 106 4.70 -8.96 -2.75
N HIS A 107 6.03 -8.92 -2.85
CA HIS A 107 6.90 -8.62 -1.72
C HIS A 107 7.01 -7.12 -1.49
N PHE A 108 6.81 -6.67 -0.25
CA PHE A 108 6.96 -5.29 0.16
C PHE A 108 7.99 -5.18 1.29
N GLN A 109 8.90 -4.21 1.14
CA GLN A 109 9.95 -3.91 2.11
C GLN A 109 9.98 -2.41 2.46
N PRO A 110 8.92 -1.87 3.11
CA PRO A 110 8.92 -0.47 3.50
C PRO A 110 10.03 -0.20 4.51
N ARG A 111 10.80 0.87 4.26
CA ARG A 111 11.93 1.31 5.08
C ARG A 111 11.87 2.81 5.28
N ALA A 112 12.20 3.23 6.49
CA ALA A 112 12.37 4.62 6.87
C ALA A 112 13.66 4.79 7.68
N VAL A 113 14.38 5.88 7.38
CA VAL A 113 15.58 6.29 8.12
C VAL A 113 15.36 7.72 8.58
N GLY A 114 15.68 7.99 9.85
CA GLY A 114 15.61 9.33 10.42
C GLY A 114 16.79 9.60 11.32
N THR A 115 17.17 10.88 11.44
CA THR A 115 18.14 11.37 12.42
C THR A 115 17.38 11.97 13.59
N TYR A 116 17.86 11.74 14.82
CA TYR A 116 17.19 12.17 16.04
C TYR A 116 18.18 12.65 17.11
#